data_AF-A0A8D8CYL1-F1
#
_entry.id   AF-A0A8D8CYL1-F1
#
_cell.length_a   1.000
_cell.length_b   1.000
_cell.length_c   1.000
_cell.angle_alpha   90.00
_cell.angle_beta   90.00
_cell.angle_gamma   90.00
#
_symmetry.space_group_name_H-M   'P 1'
#
loop_
_entity.id
_entity.type
_entity.pdbx_description
1 polymer ?
#
loop_
_entity_poly.entity_id
_entity_poly.type
_entity_poly.pdbx_seq_one_letter_code
_entity_poly.pdbx_strand_id
1 'polypeptide(L)'
;LLYVYCVHLLVGTSQKACRQNRIPVLGFAETAEVVFANGPPSVRPYSKLAKNYINWMLLIHSLLTTCLFQIFVASSLRDVVNNQQQIEWGTLVYVALVTIPMVFITQIRHLRYLVPFSAVANVLMITAFGITLYFLLNGDEPVSFAGRNLGPDWTQLPLFFRYCTDS
;
A
#
# COMPACT_ATOMS: atom_id res chain seq x y z
N LEU A 1 -9.16 7.04 -11.29
CA LEU A 1 -8.89 7.99 -12.41
C LEU A 1 -7.90 9.08 -12.02
N LEU A 2 -8.14 9.88 -10.96
CA LEU A 2 -7.21 10.93 -10.52
C LEU A 2 -5.78 10.41 -10.22
N TYR A 3 -5.66 9.34 -9.44
CA TYR A 3 -4.36 8.72 -9.13
C TYR A 3 -3.59 8.32 -10.40
N VAL A 4 -4.28 7.63 -11.32
CA VAL A 4 -3.70 7.17 -12.58
C VAL A 4 -3.22 8.36 -13.43
N TYR A 5 -4.01 9.43 -13.49
CA TYR A 5 -3.63 10.66 -14.18
C TYR A 5 -2.39 11.32 -13.56
N CYS A 6 -2.34 11.44 -12.23
CA CYS A 6 -1.19 11.99 -11.52
C CYS A 6 0.08 11.16 -11.75
N VAL A 7 -0.02 9.83 -11.67
CA VAL A 7 1.11 8.93 -11.94
C VAL A 7 1.56 9.04 -13.39
N HIS A 8 0.63 9.06 -14.35
CA HIS A 8 0.96 9.19 -15.76
C HIS A 8 1.68 10.51 -16.06
N LEU A 9 1.19 11.62 -15.49
CA LEU A 9 1.83 12.93 -15.61
C LEU A 9 3.24 12.92 -14.98
N LEU A 10 3.38 12.30 -13.81
CA LEU A 10 4.65 12.20 -13.10
C LEU A 10 5.68 11.33 -13.83
N VAL A 11 5.25 10.22 -14.42
CA VAL A 11 6.11 9.36 -15.26
C VAL A 11 6.54 10.12 -16.51
N GLY A 12 5.63 10.88 -17.13
CA GLY A 12 5.97 11.70 -18.29
C GLY A 12 6.98 12.80 -17.99
N THR A 13 6.91 13.44 -16.81
CA THR A 13 7.89 14.46 -16.40
C THR A 13 9.21 13.83 -15.95
N SER A 14 9.19 12.69 -15.25
CA SER A 14 10.40 11.98 -14.81
C SER A 14 11.22 11.47 -15.99
N GLN A 15 10.57 10.93 -17.04
CA GLN A 15 11.26 10.50 -18.26
C GLN A 15 11.96 11.66 -18.97
N LYS A 16 11.31 12.83 -19.05
CA LYS A 16 11.92 14.05 -19.61
C LYS A 16 13.11 14.54 -18.77
N ALA A 17 12.99 14.49 -17.44
CA ALA A 17 14.03 14.87 -16.49
C ALA A 17 15.24 13.91 -16.51
N CYS A 18 15.00 12.59 -16.55
CA CYS A 18 16.04 11.56 -16.68
C CYS A 18 16.80 11.69 -18.01
N ARG A 19 16.10 11.99 -19.12
CA ARG A 19 16.72 12.20 -20.43
C ARG A 19 17.63 13.44 -20.47
N GLN A 20 17.29 14.49 -19.72
CA GLN A 20 18.09 15.71 -19.62
C GLN A 20 19.31 15.58 -18.71
N ASN A 21 19.24 14.82 -17.61
CA ASN A 21 20.35 14.72 -16.65
C ASN A 21 21.22 13.46 -16.78
N ARG A 22 20.88 12.47 -17.63
CA ARG A 22 21.68 11.23 -17.85
C ARG A 22 22.01 10.43 -16.56
N ILE A 23 21.16 10.49 -15.54
CA ILE A 23 21.38 9.78 -14.26
C ILE A 23 20.48 8.53 -14.22
N PRO A 24 20.99 7.31 -13.91
CA PRO A 24 20.27 6.06 -14.17
C PRO A 24 19.10 5.75 -13.23
N VAL A 25 18.96 6.43 -12.10
CA VAL A 25 17.85 6.25 -11.14
C VAL A 25 17.84 7.44 -10.21
N LEU A 26 16.82 8.29 -10.34
CA LEU A 26 16.59 9.44 -9.46
C LEU A 26 15.48 9.10 -8.48
N GLY A 27 15.70 9.33 -7.18
CA GLY A 27 14.64 9.20 -6.19
C GLY A 27 13.47 10.15 -6.50
N PHE A 28 12.27 9.87 -5.99
CA PHE A 28 11.08 10.69 -6.24
C PHE A 28 11.29 12.17 -5.80
N ALA A 29 12.01 12.39 -4.70
CA ALA A 29 12.38 13.72 -4.22
C ALA A 29 13.38 14.46 -5.14
N GLU A 30 14.30 13.72 -5.75
CA GLU A 30 15.34 14.27 -6.64
C GLU A 30 14.79 14.55 -8.04
N THR A 31 13.87 13.71 -8.52
CA THR A 31 13.10 13.97 -9.75
C THR A 31 12.31 15.26 -9.63
N ALA A 32 11.65 15.49 -8.48
CA ALA A 32 10.93 16.72 -8.22
C ALA A 32 11.87 17.94 -8.21
N GLU A 33 13.02 17.86 -7.53
CA GLU A 33 14.03 18.93 -7.50
C GLU A 33 14.43 19.37 -8.92
N VAL A 34 14.78 18.41 -9.77
CA VAL A 34 15.19 18.65 -11.16
C VAL A 34 14.07 19.30 -11.97
N VAL A 35 12.82 18.81 -11.83
CA VAL A 35 11.66 19.35 -12.54
C VAL A 35 11.39 20.80 -12.12
N PHE A 36 11.49 21.11 -10.81
CA PHE A 36 11.33 22.47 -10.30
C PHE A 36 12.50 23.39 -10.68
N ALA A 37 13.73 22.87 -10.73
CA ALA A 37 14.92 23.62 -11.14
C ALA A 37 14.89 24.00 -12.64
N ASN A 38 14.35 23.12 -13.48
CA ASN A 38 14.18 23.35 -14.93
C ASN A 38 12.90 24.15 -15.27
N GLY A 39 12.08 24.48 -14.28
CA GLY A 39 10.84 25.25 -14.43
C GLY A 39 11.06 26.76 -14.67
N PRO A 40 9.96 27.53 -14.78
CA PRO A 40 10.00 29.00 -14.90
C PRO A 40 10.76 29.64 -13.71
N PRO A 41 11.35 30.84 -13.90
CA PRO A 41 12.28 31.43 -12.91
C PRO A 41 11.70 31.59 -11.51
N SER A 42 10.38 31.78 -11.38
CA SER A 42 9.68 31.91 -10.10
C SER A 42 9.62 30.62 -9.26
N VAL A 43 9.71 29.43 -9.87
CA VAL A 43 9.60 28.14 -9.15
C VAL A 43 10.94 27.48 -8.85
N ARG A 44 12.02 27.96 -9.48
CA ARG A 44 13.39 27.47 -9.28
C ARG A 44 13.91 27.53 -7.83
N PRO A 45 13.66 28.59 -7.03
CA PRO A 45 14.17 28.64 -5.66
C PRO A 45 13.48 27.62 -4.73
N TYR A 46 12.27 27.17 -5.08
CA TYR A 46 11.50 26.20 -4.29
C TYR A 46 11.94 24.74 -4.52
N SER A 47 12.82 24.48 -5.49
CA SER A 47 13.29 23.13 -5.85
C SER A 47 13.87 22.36 -4.64
N LYS A 48 14.77 22.99 -3.87
CA LYS A 48 15.38 22.38 -2.68
C LYS A 48 14.38 22.15 -1.55
N LEU A 49 13.44 23.08 -1.36
CA LEU A 49 12.38 22.97 -0.35
C LEU A 49 11.43 21.82 -0.70
N ALA A 50 11.03 21.70 -1.97
CA ALA A 50 10.19 20.62 -2.48
C ALA A 50 10.86 19.25 -2.28
N LYS A 51 12.15 19.13 -2.58
CA LYS A 51 12.92 17.91 -2.32
C LYS A 51 12.89 17.51 -0.85
N ASN A 52 13.21 18.45 0.04
CA ASN A 52 13.27 18.15 1.46
C ASN A 52 11.88 17.75 2.00
N TYR A 53 10.83 18.47 1.59
CA TYR A 53 9.45 18.14 1.95
C TYR A 53 9.05 16.73 1.46
N ILE A 54 9.30 16.41 0.19
CA ILE A 54 8.98 15.10 -0.37
C ILE A 54 9.74 13.99 0.35
N ASN A 55 11.02 14.20 0.65
CA ASN A 55 11.82 13.23 1.39
C ASN A 55 11.24 12.98 2.79
N TRP A 56 10.84 14.04 3.51
CA TRP A 56 10.15 13.91 4.80
C TRP A 56 8.83 13.15 4.69
N MET A 57 8.00 13.48 3.69
CA MET A 57 6.73 12.79 3.47
C MET A 57 6.93 11.30 3.15
N LEU A 58 7.90 10.96 2.31
CA LEU A 58 8.23 9.57 1.98
C LEU A 58 8.73 8.79 3.19
N LEU A 59 9.56 9.41 4.03
CA LEU A 59 10.03 8.80 5.27
C LEU A 59 8.87 8.53 6.23
N ILE A 60 8.02 9.52 6.48
CA ILE A 60 6.84 9.38 7.35
C ILE A 60 5.92 8.28 6.80
N HIS A 61 5.59 8.31 5.52
CA HIS A 61 4.74 7.29 4.89
C HIS A 61 5.34 5.87 5.02
N SER A 62 6.63 5.73 4.77
CA SER A 62 7.32 4.43 4.85
C SER A 62 7.33 3.89 6.29
N LEU A 63 7.57 4.76 7.27
CA LEU A 63 7.52 4.40 8.69
C LEU A 63 6.11 3.96 9.11
N LEU A 64 5.09 4.76 8.79
CA LEU A 64 3.70 4.43 9.11
C LEU A 64 3.30 3.08 8.50
N THR A 65 3.57 2.89 7.21
CA THR A 65 3.22 1.66 6.50
C THR A 65 3.90 0.45 7.10
N THR A 66 5.20 0.55 7.42
CA THR A 66 5.97 -0.56 7.99
C THR A 66 5.46 -0.92 9.38
N CYS A 67 5.21 0.07 10.25
CA CYS A 67 4.69 -0.16 11.58
C CYS A 67 3.29 -0.80 11.57
N LEU A 68 2.38 -0.25 10.75
CA LEU A 68 1.02 -0.79 10.62
C LEU A 68 1.01 -2.20 10.04
N PHE A 69 1.82 -2.45 9.02
CA PHE A 69 1.93 -3.78 8.42
C PHE A 69 2.41 -4.82 9.44
N GLN A 70 3.43 -4.48 10.24
CA GLN A 70 3.95 -5.40 11.25
C GLN A 70 2.92 -5.72 12.34
N ILE A 71 2.16 -4.72 12.80
CA ILE A 71 1.08 -4.93 13.79
C ILE A 71 -0.04 -5.78 13.20
N PHE A 72 -0.46 -5.48 11.97
CA PHE A 72 -1.52 -6.19 11.27
C PHE A 72 -1.19 -7.67 11.02
N VAL A 73 0.06 -7.96 10.62
CA VAL A 73 0.51 -9.35 10.45
C VAL A 73 0.55 -10.08 11.79
N ALA A 74 1.03 -9.41 12.85
CA ALA A 74 1.08 -10.02 14.18
C ALA A 74 -0.32 -10.33 14.73
N SER A 75 -1.30 -9.42 14.57
CA SER A 75 -2.68 -9.67 14.98
C SER A 75 -3.32 -10.80 14.18
N SER A 76 -3.17 -10.79 12.86
CA SER A 76 -3.71 -11.83 11.98
C SER A 76 -3.15 -13.21 12.31
N LEU A 77 -1.84 -13.29 12.61
CA LEU A 77 -1.21 -14.56 12.99
C LEU A 77 -1.72 -15.05 14.36
N ARG A 78 -1.89 -14.13 15.32
CA ARG A 78 -2.46 -14.46 16.64
C ARG A 78 -3.87 -15.05 16.49
N ASP A 79 -4.71 -14.46 15.66
CA ASP A 79 -6.09 -14.92 15.44
C ASP A 79 -6.11 -16.32 14.80
N VAL A 80 -5.26 -16.56 13.80
CA VAL A 80 -5.14 -17.87 13.14
C VAL A 80 -4.63 -18.94 14.10
N VAL A 81 -3.62 -18.63 14.91
CA VAL A 81 -3.04 -19.59 15.87
C VAL A 81 -4.01 -19.87 17.00
N ASN A 82 -4.67 -18.86 17.57
CA ASN A 82 -5.61 -19.04 18.67
C ASN A 82 -6.82 -19.89 18.26
N ASN A 83 -7.22 -19.82 16.98
CA ASN A 83 -8.28 -20.66 16.43
C ASN A 83 -7.87 -22.13 16.22
N GLN A 84 -6.57 -22.44 16.13
CA GLN A 84 -6.04 -23.78 15.85
C GLN A 84 -5.42 -24.46 17.07
N GLN A 85 -4.83 -23.69 17.99
CA GLN A 85 -4.19 -24.18 19.20
C GLN A 85 -4.60 -23.25 20.36
N GLN A 86 -5.51 -23.71 21.22
CA GLN A 86 -5.90 -23.03 22.48
C GLN A 86 -4.73 -23.00 23.48
N ILE A 87 -3.63 -22.33 23.15
CA ILE A 87 -2.46 -22.23 24.01
C ILE A 87 -2.16 -20.75 24.27
N GLU A 88 -2.42 -20.33 25.50
CA GLU A 88 -2.09 -18.99 26.02
C GLU A 88 -0.57 -18.83 26.18
N TRP A 89 0.13 -18.54 25.08
CA TRP A 89 1.47 -17.95 25.17
C TRP A 89 1.36 -16.42 25.09
N GLY A 90 2.20 -15.72 25.87
CA GLY A 90 2.20 -14.27 25.94
C GLY A 90 2.39 -13.60 24.56
N THR A 91 1.46 -12.73 24.20
CA THR A 91 1.35 -12.02 22.91
C THR A 91 2.66 -11.35 22.44
N LEU A 92 3.52 -10.96 23.40
CA LEU A 92 4.84 -10.36 23.14
C LEU A 92 5.82 -11.28 22.40
N VAL A 93 5.79 -12.60 22.64
CA VAL A 93 6.69 -13.56 22.00
C VAL A 93 6.31 -13.77 20.53
N TYR A 94 5.02 -13.78 20.23
CA TYR A 94 4.51 -13.86 18.85
C TYR A 94 4.86 -12.61 18.03
N VAL A 95 4.71 -11.42 18.62
CA VAL A 95 5.12 -10.15 17.98
C VAL A 95 6.63 -10.15 17.72
N ALA A 96 7.45 -10.62 18.66
CA ALA A 96 8.90 -10.73 18.47
C ALA A 96 9.28 -11.73 17.35
N LEU A 97 8.60 -12.88 17.27
CA LEU A 97 8.82 -13.89 16.23
C LEU A 97 8.43 -13.40 14.83
N VAL A 98 7.38 -12.59 14.70
CA VAL A 98 6.97 -11.95 13.43
C VAL A 98 7.89 -10.79 13.06
N THR A 99 8.52 -10.14 14.03
CA THR A 99 9.47 -9.05 13.80
C THR A 99 10.77 -9.56 13.15
N ILE A 100 11.21 -10.78 13.49
CA ILE A 100 12.43 -11.40 12.95
C ILE A 100 12.42 -11.57 11.41
N PRO A 101 11.39 -12.13 10.76
CA PRO A 101 11.34 -12.24 9.31
C PRO A 101 11.24 -10.86 8.63
N MET A 102 10.64 -9.86 9.28
CA MET A 102 10.58 -8.49 8.77
C MET A 102 11.97 -7.83 8.69
N VAL A 103 12.80 -8.03 9.73
CA VAL A 103 14.21 -7.59 9.72
C VAL A 103 15.03 -8.38 8.69
N PHE A 104 14.72 -9.66 8.46
CA PHE A 104 15.36 -10.44 7.40
C PHE A 104 14.97 -10.00 5.99
N ILE A 105 13.72 -9.56 5.78
CA ILE A 105 13.25 -9.04 4.49
C ILE A 105 13.91 -7.70 4.15
N THR A 106 14.14 -6.83 5.16
CA THR A 106 14.88 -5.57 4.95
C THR A 106 16.38 -5.77 4.66
N GLN A 107 16.94 -6.93 5.04
CA GLN A 107 18.31 -7.35 4.69
C GLN A 107 18.45 -7.84 3.24
N ILE A 108 17.36 -8.26 2.57
CA ILE A 108 17.41 -8.71 1.17
C ILE A 108 17.45 -7.49 0.24
N ARG A 109 18.61 -6.84 0.18
CA ARG A 109 18.98 -5.87 -0.86
C ARG A 109 19.42 -6.52 -2.18
N HIS A 110 19.06 -7.79 -2.41
CA HIS A 110 19.24 -8.41 -3.72
C HIS A 110 17.98 -8.22 -4.57
N LEU A 111 17.98 -7.13 -5.36
CA LEU A 111 16.97 -6.79 -6.37
C LEU A 111 16.61 -7.92 -7.36
N ARG A 112 17.36 -9.04 -7.38
CA ARG A 112 17.07 -10.22 -8.21
C ARG A 112 15.89 -11.07 -7.72
N TYR A 113 15.57 -11.07 -6.42
CA TYR A 113 14.45 -11.87 -5.91
C TYR A 113 13.08 -11.20 -6.08
N LEU A 114 13.04 -9.89 -6.31
CA LEU A 114 11.78 -9.14 -6.45
C LEU A 114 11.02 -9.50 -7.73
N VAL A 115 11.71 -9.78 -8.82
CA VAL A 115 11.09 -10.08 -10.12
C VAL A 115 10.29 -11.39 -10.09
N PRO A 116 10.87 -12.55 -9.69
CA PRO A 116 10.09 -13.78 -9.59
C PRO A 116 9.05 -13.71 -8.46
N PHE A 117 9.35 -13.05 -7.34
CA PHE A 117 8.39 -12.86 -6.25
C PHE A 117 7.16 -12.06 -6.68
N SER A 118 7.35 -10.98 -7.44
CA SER A 118 6.25 -10.18 -7.98
C SER A 118 5.40 -11.00 -8.95
N ALA A 119 6.00 -11.84 -9.79
CA ALA A 119 5.25 -12.72 -10.68
C ALA A 119 4.36 -13.70 -9.87
N VAL A 120 4.91 -14.32 -8.83
CA VAL A 120 4.15 -15.21 -7.93
C VAL A 120 3.03 -14.44 -7.21
N ALA A 121 3.30 -13.24 -6.70
CA ALA A 121 2.30 -12.40 -6.06
C ALA A 121 1.16 -12.03 -7.01
N ASN A 122 1.45 -11.67 -8.26
CA ASN A 122 0.44 -11.39 -9.27
C ASN A 122 -0.43 -12.62 -9.59
N VAL A 123 0.18 -13.81 -9.68
CA VAL A 123 -0.56 -15.07 -9.87
C VAL A 123 -1.47 -15.37 -8.68
N LEU A 124 -0.96 -15.22 -7.46
CA LEU A 124 -1.76 -15.36 -6.23
C LEU A 124 -2.92 -14.36 -6.21
N MET A 125 -2.69 -13.12 -6.64
CA MET A 125 -3.70 -12.08 -6.71
C MET A 125 -4.81 -12.41 -7.73
N ILE A 126 -4.43 -12.90 -8.92
CA ILE A 126 -5.38 -13.38 -9.93
C ILE A 126 -6.18 -14.56 -9.39
N THR A 127 -5.52 -15.50 -8.70
CA THR A 127 -6.17 -16.67 -8.09
C THR A 127 -7.15 -16.25 -7.01
N ALA A 128 -6.77 -15.36 -6.10
CA ALA A 128 -7.65 -14.83 -5.06
C ALA A 128 -8.85 -14.09 -5.67
N PHE A 129 -8.62 -13.28 -6.71
CA PHE A 129 -9.71 -12.63 -7.44
C PHE A 129 -10.65 -13.63 -8.10
N GLY A 130 -10.10 -14.69 -8.70
CA GLY A 130 -10.88 -15.79 -9.28
C GLY A 130 -11.72 -16.51 -8.24
N ILE A 131 -11.17 -16.80 -7.06
CA ILE A 131 -11.90 -17.41 -5.94
C ILE A 131 -13.01 -16.47 -5.45
N THR A 132 -12.72 -15.18 -5.24
CA THR A 132 -13.74 -14.19 -4.85
C THR A 132 -14.86 -14.10 -5.88
N LEU A 133 -14.51 -14.06 -7.17
CA LEU A 133 -15.50 -14.05 -8.25
C LEU A 133 -16.30 -15.35 -8.30
N TYR A 134 -15.65 -16.49 -8.06
CA TYR A 134 -16.33 -17.79 -7.99
C TYR A 134 -17.32 -17.86 -6.83
N PHE A 135 -16.94 -17.40 -5.63
CA PHE A 135 -17.83 -17.31 -4.48
C PHE A 135 -18.95 -16.29 -4.69
N LEU A 136 -18.68 -15.20 -5.42
CA LEU A 136 -19.71 -14.22 -5.76
C LEU A 136 -20.74 -14.78 -6.75
N LEU A 137 -20.32 -15.64 -7.68
CA LEU A 137 -21.18 -16.21 -8.72
C LEU A 137 -21.88 -17.52 -8.29
N ASN A 138 -21.27 -18.31 -7.40
CA ASN A 138 -21.79 -19.60 -6.94
C ASN A 138 -22.21 -19.60 -5.47
N GLY A 139 -22.00 -18.50 -4.74
CA GLY A 139 -22.52 -18.36 -3.38
C GLY A 139 -24.04 -18.31 -3.43
N ASP A 140 -24.67 -19.30 -2.79
CA ASP A 140 -26.12 -19.49 -2.63
C ASP A 140 -26.85 -18.36 -1.87
N GLU A 141 -26.28 -17.16 -1.75
CA GLU A 141 -27.11 -15.97 -1.49
C GLU A 141 -27.63 -15.49 -2.84
N PRO A 142 -28.94 -15.60 -3.12
CA PRO A 142 -29.49 -14.89 -4.25
C PRO A 142 -29.13 -13.43 -4.02
N VAL A 143 -28.36 -12.85 -4.93
CA VAL A 143 -28.38 -11.41 -5.19
C VAL A 143 -29.79 -11.09 -5.67
N SER A 144 -30.73 -11.12 -4.71
CA SER A 144 -32.08 -10.63 -4.85
C SER A 144 -31.95 -9.14 -5.00
N PHE A 145 -31.83 -8.71 -6.26
CA PHE A 145 -32.06 -7.34 -6.68
C PHE A 145 -33.50 -6.88 -6.39
N ALA A 146 -34.36 -7.73 -5.83
CA ALA A 146 -35.76 -7.43 -5.49
C ALA A 146 -35.95 -6.69 -4.15
N GLY A 147 -34.90 -6.13 -3.54
CA GLY A 147 -35.05 -5.37 -2.29
C GLY A 147 -33.86 -4.52 -1.82
N ARG A 148 -32.70 -4.57 -2.49
CA ARG A 148 -31.60 -3.63 -2.20
C ARG A 148 -31.73 -2.41 -3.09
N ASN A 149 -32.16 -1.29 -2.49
CA ASN A 149 -32.09 0.03 -3.10
C ASN A 149 -30.66 0.27 -3.60
N LEU A 150 -30.50 0.33 -4.93
CA LEU A 150 -29.25 0.56 -5.66
C LEU A 150 -28.78 2.02 -5.60
N GLY A 151 -29.21 2.75 -4.58
CA GLY A 151 -28.60 3.99 -4.13
C GLY A 151 -28.37 3.85 -2.64
N PRO A 152 -27.20 4.25 -2.09
CA PRO A 152 -27.05 4.30 -0.65
C PRO A 152 -28.16 5.23 -0.12
N ASP A 153 -29.08 4.66 0.65
CA ASP A 153 -29.97 5.47 1.45
C ASP A 153 -29.05 6.20 2.44
N TRP A 154 -28.91 7.52 2.28
CA TRP A 154 -27.98 8.37 3.03
C TRP A 154 -28.16 8.27 4.56
N THR A 155 -29.25 7.63 4.98
CA THR A 155 -29.68 7.35 6.35
C THR A 155 -29.03 6.11 6.98
N GLN A 156 -28.35 5.22 6.22
CA GLN A 156 -27.67 4.03 6.79
C GLN A 156 -26.17 4.23 7.09
N LEU A 157 -25.57 5.36 6.69
CA LEU A 157 -24.23 5.77 7.11
C LEU A 157 -24.00 5.79 8.64
N PRO A 158 -24.92 6.26 9.49
CA PRO A 158 -24.70 6.28 10.93
C PRO A 158 -24.57 4.89 11.56
N LEU A 159 -25.10 3.83 10.93
CA LEU A 159 -25.00 2.45 11.46
C LEU A 159 -23.60 1.85 11.26
N PHE A 160 -22.94 2.14 10.13
CA PHE A 160 -21.55 1.75 9.91
C PHE A 160 -20.58 2.45 10.87
N PHE A 161 -20.80 3.75 11.15
CA PHE A 161 -19.99 4.49 12.12
C PHE A 161 -20.15 3.96 13.54
N ARG A 162 -21.35 3.48 13.90
CA ARG A 162 -21.60 2.95 15.25
C ARG A 162 -20.81 1.67 15.53
N TYR A 163 -20.61 0.80 14.54
CA TYR A 163 -19.78 -0.40 14.68
C TYR A 163 -18.27 -0.09 14.79
N CYS A 164 -17.79 1.01 14.22
CA CYS A 164 -16.38 1.42 14.34
C CYS A 164 -16.04 2.11 15.66
N THR A 165 -17.03 2.55 16.44
CA THR A 165 -16.79 3.28 17.71
C THR A 165 -16.76 2.37 18.94
N ASP A 166 -16.99 1.06 18.76
CA ASP A 166 -17.12 0.07 19.85
C ASP A 166 -15.99 -1.00 19.83
N SER A 167 -14.82 -0.67 19.24
CA SER A 167 -13.57 -1.45 19.35
C SER A 167 -12.46 -0.63 19.99
#